data_AF-A0A661VES9-F1
#
_entry.id   AF-A0A661VES9-F1
#
_cell.length_a   1.000
_cell.length_b   1.000
_cell.length_c   1.000
_cell.angle_alpha   90.00
_cell.angle_beta   90.00
_cell.angle_gamma   90.00
#
_symmetry.space_group_name_H-M   'P 1'
#
loop_
_entity.id
_entity.type
_entity.pdbx_description
1 polymer ?
#
loop_
_entity_poly.entity_id
_entity_poly.type
_entity_poly.pdbx_seq_one_letter_code
_entity_poly.pdbx_strand_id
1 'polypeptide(L)'
;MKKLLLQLDSDKHPSVFDTITAYDAGADHVLAVGNVAVEDVRDLVYGAIFTRGSEDLKNSAVFIGGSDVATGEAMLRVATESFIGP
;
A
#
# COMPACT_ATOMS: atom_id res chain seq x y z
N MET A 1 -11.80 14.41 -0.34
CA MET A 1 -11.78 12.93 -0.51
C MET A 1 -11.17 12.29 0.72
N LYS A 2 -11.57 11.07 1.09
CA LYS A 2 -10.93 10.34 2.20
C LYS A 2 -9.50 9.95 1.84
N LYS A 3 -8.55 10.15 2.76
CA LYS A 3 -7.17 9.70 2.70
C LYS A 3 -7.11 8.20 2.98
N LEU A 4 -6.88 7.41 1.94
CA LEU A 4 -6.80 5.95 2.05
C LEU A 4 -5.34 5.52 2.02
N LEU A 5 -4.94 4.71 3.00
CA LEU A 5 -3.65 4.03 2.99
C LEU A 5 -3.87 2.54 2.72
N LEU A 6 -3.32 2.04 1.63
CA LEU A 6 -3.24 0.60 1.36
C LEU A 6 -1.98 0.06 2.04
N GLN A 7 -2.14 -0.72 3.11
CA GLN A 7 -1.04 -1.39 3.80
C GLN A 7 -0.91 -2.80 3.22
N LEU A 8 0.21 -3.04 2.53
CA LEU A 8 0.59 -4.32 1.96
C LEU A 8 1.65 -4.95 2.84
N ASP A 9 1.33 -6.08 3.45
CA ASP A 9 2.20 -6.76 4.40
C ASP A 9 2.49 -8.18 3.93
N SER A 10 3.77 -8.55 3.85
CA SER A 10 4.18 -9.90 3.45
C SER A 10 3.93 -10.92 4.56
N ASP A 11 3.83 -10.48 5.82
CA ASP A 11 3.53 -11.36 6.93
C ASP A 11 2.05 -11.76 6.94
N LYS A 12 1.74 -12.88 7.62
CA LYS A 12 0.38 -13.41 7.72
C LYS A 12 -0.64 -12.40 8.25
N HIS A 13 -0.22 -11.58 9.20
CA HIS A 13 -1.04 -10.56 9.81
C HIS A 13 -0.37 -9.22 9.56
N PRO A 14 -1.09 -8.23 8.99
CA PRO A 14 -0.57 -6.89 8.88
C PRO A 14 -0.15 -6.35 10.24
N SER A 15 0.98 -5.65 10.27
CA SER A 15 1.48 -4.98 11.46
C SER A 15 0.44 -4.01 12.02
N VAL A 16 -0.05 -4.33 13.23
CA VAL A 16 -0.95 -3.45 13.99
C VAL A 16 -0.25 -2.15 14.38
N PHE A 17 1.06 -2.20 14.59
CA PHE A 17 1.88 -1.01 14.87
C PHE A 17 1.81 -0.01 13.72
N ASP A 18 1.97 -0.49 12.48
CA ASP A 18 1.94 0.37 11.30
C ASP A 18 0.53 0.93 11.06
N THR A 19 -0.51 0.10 11.25
CA THR A 19 -1.90 0.54 11.14
C THR A 19 -2.22 1.65 12.14
N ILE A 20 -1.87 1.49 13.42
CA ILE A 20 -2.11 2.53 14.45
C ILE A 20 -1.35 3.80 14.11
N THR A 21 -0.06 3.67 13.77
CA THR A 21 0.80 4.80 13.42
C THR A 21 0.25 5.58 12.22
N ALA A 22 -0.28 4.88 11.21
CA ALA A 22 -0.90 5.50 10.05
C ALA A 22 -2.14 6.32 10.40
N TYR A 23 -3.00 5.82 11.29
CA TYR A 23 -4.17 6.56 11.78
C TYR A 23 -3.75 7.80 12.59
N ASP A 24 -2.79 7.65 13.50
CA ASP A 24 -2.26 8.77 14.29
C ASP A 24 -1.57 9.84 13.39
N ALA A 25 -1.00 9.41 12.26
CA ALA A 25 -0.44 10.30 11.24
C ALA A 25 -1.49 10.94 10.30
N GLY A 26 -2.78 10.61 10.47
CA GLY A 26 -3.89 11.27 9.77
C GLY A 26 -4.39 10.57 8.51
N ALA A 27 -4.18 9.25 8.36
CA ALA A 27 -4.96 8.44 7.43
C ALA A 27 -6.43 8.39 7.88
N ASP A 28 -7.38 8.52 6.95
CA ASP A 28 -8.81 8.39 7.29
C ASP A 28 -9.23 6.92 7.37
N HIS A 29 -8.67 6.07 6.50
CA HIS A 29 -8.90 4.62 6.48
C HIS A 29 -7.62 3.90 6.05
N VAL A 30 -7.31 2.79 6.73
CA VAL A 30 -6.25 1.85 6.35
C VAL A 30 -6.90 0.57 5.81
N LEU A 31 -6.54 0.20 4.58
CA LEU A 31 -6.89 -1.07 3.96
C LEU A 31 -5.70 -2.01 4.13
N ALA A 32 -5.72 -2.83 5.18
CA ALA A 32 -4.61 -3.71 5.53
C ALA A 32 -4.79 -5.11 4.95
N VAL A 33 -3.80 -5.57 4.17
CA VAL A 33 -3.77 -6.87 3.51
C VAL A 33 -2.48 -7.59 3.91
N GLY A 34 -2.61 -8.81 4.43
CA GLY A 34 -1.48 -9.68 4.82
C GLY A 34 -1.30 -10.86 3.87
N ASN A 35 -0.20 -11.59 4.01
CA ASN A 35 0.28 -12.62 3.07
C ASN A 35 0.39 -12.10 1.63
N VAL A 36 0.77 -10.84 1.44
CA VAL A 36 0.92 -10.29 0.09
C VAL A 36 2.18 -10.86 -0.55
N ALA A 37 2.04 -11.58 -1.66
CA ALA A 37 3.17 -12.02 -2.47
C ALA A 37 3.63 -10.89 -3.41
N VAL A 38 4.88 -10.96 -3.88
CA VAL A 38 5.47 -9.93 -4.74
C VAL A 38 4.67 -9.75 -6.03
N GLU A 39 4.18 -10.85 -6.59
CA GLU A 39 3.36 -10.93 -7.79
C GLU A 39 1.97 -10.29 -7.65
N ASP A 40 1.42 -10.22 -6.43
CA ASP A 40 0.09 -9.65 -6.17
C ASP A 40 0.12 -8.11 -6.12
N VAL A 41 1.29 -7.53 -5.84
CA VAL A 41 1.44 -6.10 -5.53
C VAL A 41 0.91 -5.21 -6.65
N ARG A 42 1.21 -5.52 -7.91
CA ARG A 42 0.80 -4.70 -9.05
C ARG A 42 -0.72 -4.52 -9.10
N ASP A 43 -1.45 -5.62 -8.99
CA ASP A 43 -2.89 -5.61 -9.17
C ASP A 43 -3.57 -4.91 -7.97
N LEU A 44 -3.00 -5.03 -6.76
CA LEU A 44 -3.42 -4.28 -5.58
C LEU A 44 -3.15 -2.77 -5.73
N VAL A 45 -1.99 -2.38 -6.25
CA VAL A 45 -1.64 -0.98 -6.55
C VAL A 45 -2.57 -0.41 -7.62
N TYR A 46 -2.90 -1.16 -8.66
CA TYR A 46 -3.88 -0.76 -9.67
C TYR A 46 -5.27 -0.52 -9.09
N GLY A 47 -5.69 -1.29 -8.08
CA GLY A 47 -6.91 -1.02 -7.33
C GLY A 47 -6.92 0.37 -6.66
N ALA A 48 -5.76 0.85 -6.21
CA ALA A 48 -5.63 2.18 -5.60
C ALA A 48 -5.53 3.31 -6.64
N ILE A 49 -4.92 3.04 -7.80
CA ILE A 49 -4.68 4.06 -8.85
C ILE A 49 -5.91 4.25 -9.75
N PHE A 50 -6.49 3.18 -10.29
CA PHE A 50 -7.53 3.31 -11.31
C PHE A 50 -8.93 3.60 -10.76
N THR A 51 -9.08 3.68 -9.44
CA THR A 51 -10.36 4.00 -8.78
C THR A 51 -10.56 5.49 -8.54
N ARG A 52 -9.57 6.34 -8.88
CA ARG A 52 -9.60 7.80 -8.64
C ARG A 52 -9.06 8.58 -9.83
N GLY A 53 -9.57 9.81 -10.01
CA GLY A 53 -9.04 10.75 -10.98
C GLY A 53 -7.69 11.33 -10.54
N SER A 54 -6.93 11.90 -11.48
CA SER A 54 -5.56 12.42 -11.25
C SER A 54 -5.45 13.40 -10.08
N GLU A 55 -6.42 14.33 -9.94
CA GLU A 55 -6.44 15.33 -8.86
C GLU A 55 -6.69 14.72 -7.48
N ASP A 56 -7.34 13.56 -7.44
CA ASP A 56 -7.72 12.86 -6.21
C ASP A 56 -6.72 11.78 -5.80
N LEU A 57 -5.83 11.34 -6.70
CA LEU A 57 -4.79 10.33 -6.44
C LEU A 57 -3.90 10.68 -5.25
N LYS A 58 -3.66 11.98 -5.02
CA LYS A 58 -2.92 12.47 -3.83
C LYS A 58 -3.54 12.09 -2.49
N ASN A 59 -4.80 11.62 -2.47
CA ASN A 59 -5.47 11.12 -1.28
C ASN A 59 -5.38 9.59 -1.14
N SER A 60 -4.63 8.90 -2.00
CA SER A 60 -4.30 7.48 -1.89
C SER A 60 -2.81 7.32 -1.66
N ALA A 61 -2.43 6.40 -0.79
CA ALA A 61 -1.03 6.04 -0.56
C ALA A 61 -0.92 4.52 -0.39
N VAL A 62 0.29 3.99 -0.63
CA VAL A 62 0.64 2.59 -0.40
C VAL A 62 1.77 2.54 0.63
N PHE A 63 1.63 1.68 1.63
CA PHE A 63 2.67 1.36 2.60
C PHE A 63 3.02 -0.11 2.47
N ILE A 64 4.32 -0.42 2.46
CA ILE A 64 4.83 -1.79 2.35
C ILE A 64 5.51 -2.14 3.67
N GLY A 65 5.02 -3.20 4.30
CA GLY A 65 5.51 -3.70 5.57
C GLY A 65 5.90 -5.18 5.50
N GLY A 66 6.01 -5.79 6.68
CA GLY A 66 6.43 -7.19 6.85
C GLY A 66 7.82 -7.34 7.45
N SER A 67 8.07 -8.51 8.01
CA SER A 67 9.29 -8.79 8.78
C SER A 67 10.53 -9.08 7.93
N ASP A 68 10.35 -9.51 6.68
CA ASP A 68 11.45 -9.77 5.73
C ASP A 68 11.73 -8.58 4.81
N VAL A 69 12.86 -7.91 5.05
CA VAL A 69 13.26 -6.69 4.32
C VAL A 69 13.46 -6.97 2.84
N ALA A 70 14.05 -8.11 2.47
CA ALA A 70 14.32 -8.43 1.06
C ALA A 70 13.02 -8.60 0.25
N THR A 71 12.02 -9.24 0.84
CA THR A 71 10.67 -9.32 0.26
C THR A 71 10.02 -7.94 0.17
N GLY A 72 10.12 -7.12 1.23
CA GLY A 72 9.61 -5.75 1.22
C GLY A 72 10.23 -4.88 0.12
N GLU A 73 11.54 -4.95 -0.09
CA GLU A 73 12.23 -4.25 -1.19
C GLU A 73 11.77 -4.74 -2.58
N ALA A 74 11.52 -6.05 -2.73
CA ALA A 74 10.99 -6.61 -3.96
C ALA A 74 9.56 -6.15 -4.24
N MET A 75 8.70 -6.10 -3.22
CA MET A 75 7.35 -5.54 -3.32
C MET A 75 7.40 -4.06 -3.68
N LEU A 76 8.29 -3.27 -3.06
CA LEU A 76 8.44 -1.85 -3.36
C LEU A 76 8.82 -1.60 -4.81
N ARG A 77 9.77 -2.38 -5.34
CA ARG A 77 10.14 -2.31 -6.76
C ARG A 77 8.92 -2.51 -7.65
N VAL A 78 8.15 -3.59 -7.46
CA VAL A 78 6.92 -3.86 -8.24
C VAL A 78 5.90 -2.74 -8.09
N ALA A 79 5.68 -2.21 -6.88
CA ALA A 79 4.76 -1.11 -6.66
C ALA A 79 5.15 0.14 -7.46
N THR A 80 6.42 0.52 -7.43
CA THR A 80 6.91 1.68 -8.19
C THR A 80 6.89 1.47 -9.70
N GLU A 81 7.21 0.27 -10.18
CA GLU A 81 7.11 -0.11 -11.60
C GLU A 81 5.66 -0.13 -12.10
N SER A 82 4.69 -0.22 -11.18
CA SER A 82 3.26 -0.19 -11.50
C SER A 82 2.72 1.23 -11.71
N PHE A 83 3.49 2.28 -11.42
CA PHE A 83 3.04 3.65 -11.66
C PHE A 83 3.02 3.98 -13.15
N ILE A 84 1.99 4.74 -13.56
CA ILE A 84 1.75 5.05 -14.97
C ILE A 84 1.59 6.56 -15.09
N GLY A 85 2.47 7.18 -15.88
CA GLY A 85 2.58 8.63 -16.04
C GLY A 85 4.05 9.04 -16.21
N PRO A 86 4.31 10.32 -16.53
CA PRO A 86 5.66 10.88 -16.41
C PRO A 86 6.14 10.96 -14.96
#